data_AF-A0A852HJR9-F1
#
_entry.id   AF-A0A852HJR9-F1
#
_cell.length_a   1.000
_cell.length_b   1.000
_cell.length_c   1.000
_cell.angle_alpha   90.00
_cell.angle_beta   90.00
_cell.angle_gamma   90.00
#
_symmetry.space_group_name_H-M   'P 1'
#
loop_
_entity.id
_entity.type
_entity.pdbx_description
1 polymer ?
#
loop_
_entity_poly.entity_id
_entity_poly.type
_entity_poly.pdbx_seq_one_letter_code
_entity_poly.pdbx_strand_id
1 'polypeptide(L)'
;RMEGFGYYAMPSGNEYRGSLWDGMFHGKGELLLPTGGSYRAHWDRGVLTQGKYAFADGLEFDEEKWYYCDGYDRRFYTEICSGFKPPGIPQLTNLDPPKIIPEGCYDCGDGFYNPKTRIVVDYKHKFLRNADNDEHEWILRTCRKAWEMTTEHKPKP
;
A
#
# COMPACT_ATOMS: atom_id res chain seq x y z
N ARG A 1 -17.74 0.88 -30.85
CA ARG A 1 -18.55 0.68 -29.62
C ARG A 1 -17.89 -0.45 -28.84
N MET A 2 -17.45 -0.20 -27.61
CA MET A 2 -16.84 -1.25 -26.78
C MET A 2 -17.97 -1.99 -26.06
N GLU A 3 -18.05 -3.29 -26.29
CA GLU A 3 -19.06 -4.20 -25.74
C GLU A 3 -18.35 -5.45 -25.25
N GLY A 4 -18.87 -6.08 -24.19
CA GLY A 4 -18.31 -7.30 -23.63
C GLY A 4 -17.17 -7.02 -22.63
N PHE A 5 -16.26 -7.97 -22.43
CA PHE A 5 -15.17 -7.81 -21.47
C PHE A 5 -14.02 -6.99 -22.09
N GLY A 6 -13.52 -6.00 -21.35
CA GLY A 6 -12.46 -5.13 -21.82
C GLY A 6 -11.57 -4.58 -20.72
N TYR A 7 -10.49 -3.96 -21.18
CA TYR A 7 -9.49 -3.28 -20.38
C TYR A 7 -9.48 -1.80 -20.78
N TYR A 8 -9.56 -0.91 -19.79
CA TYR A 8 -9.54 0.53 -20.02
C TYR A 8 -8.55 1.21 -19.09
N ALA A 9 -7.46 1.75 -19.66
CA ALA A 9 -6.47 2.53 -18.93
C ALA A 9 -6.83 4.01 -18.97
N MET A 10 -7.01 4.61 -17.80
CA MET A 10 -7.33 6.03 -17.67
C MET A 10 -6.05 6.88 -17.68
N PRO A 11 -6.11 8.14 -18.14
CA PRO A 11 -4.98 9.06 -18.04
C PRO A 11 -4.47 9.29 -16.62
N SER A 12 -5.34 9.10 -15.61
CA SER A 12 -4.98 9.15 -14.18
C SER A 12 -4.12 7.97 -13.71
N GLY A 13 -3.93 6.94 -14.55
CA GLY A 13 -3.21 5.71 -14.21
C GLY A 13 -4.09 4.60 -13.65
N ASN A 14 -5.38 4.85 -13.41
CA ASN A 14 -6.32 3.80 -13.01
C ASN A 14 -6.58 2.85 -14.19
N GLU A 15 -6.76 1.56 -13.91
CA GLU A 15 -7.11 0.57 -14.92
C GLU A 15 -8.44 -0.09 -14.57
N TYR A 16 -9.39 -0.11 -15.49
CA TYR A 16 -10.60 -0.92 -15.36
C TYR A 16 -10.47 -2.22 -16.13
N ARG A 17 -10.90 -3.32 -15.51
CA ARG A 17 -10.97 -4.65 -16.10
C ARG A 17 -12.35 -5.23 -15.83
N GLY A 18 -13.16 -5.38 -16.86
CA GLY A 18 -14.53 -5.84 -16.65
C GLY A 18 -15.42 -5.71 -17.85
N SER A 19 -16.69 -5.94 -17.62
CA SER A 19 -17.72 -5.81 -18.63
C SER A 19 -17.96 -4.33 -19.00
N LEU A 20 -18.17 -4.10 -20.28
CA LEU A 20 -18.41 -2.82 -20.93
C LEU A 20 -19.71 -2.90 -21.74
N TRP A 21 -20.48 -1.82 -21.72
CA TRP A 21 -21.66 -1.65 -22.54
C TRP A 21 -21.71 -0.21 -23.05
N ASP A 22 -21.78 -0.04 -24.37
CA ASP A 22 -21.70 1.26 -25.05
C ASP A 22 -20.48 2.12 -24.66
N GLY A 23 -19.34 1.48 -24.40
CA GLY A 23 -18.13 2.18 -23.91
C GLY A 23 -18.19 2.62 -22.45
N MET A 24 -19.25 2.31 -21.70
CA MET A 24 -19.35 2.53 -20.27
C MET A 24 -19.08 1.26 -19.48
N PHE A 25 -18.63 1.40 -18.23
CA PHE A 25 -18.52 0.26 -17.31
C PHE A 25 -19.91 -0.30 -17.00
N HIS A 26 -20.11 -1.60 -17.16
CA HIS A 26 -21.41 -2.21 -16.93
C HIS A 26 -21.26 -3.69 -16.54
N GLY A 27 -22.03 -4.19 -15.59
CA GLY A 27 -21.87 -5.53 -15.04
C GLY A 27 -20.72 -5.63 -14.04
N LYS A 28 -20.07 -6.79 -13.95
CA LYS A 28 -18.94 -7.02 -13.02
C LYS A 28 -17.66 -6.40 -13.57
N GLY A 29 -16.92 -5.71 -12.72
CA GLY A 29 -15.60 -5.20 -13.06
C GLY A 29 -14.74 -4.87 -11.85
N GLU A 30 -13.45 -4.76 -12.09
CA GLU A 30 -12.45 -4.36 -11.11
C GLU A 30 -11.76 -3.07 -11.59
N LEU A 31 -11.74 -2.06 -10.73
CA LEU A 31 -10.98 -0.83 -10.93
C LEU A 31 -9.70 -0.91 -10.09
N LEU A 32 -8.54 -0.92 -10.75
CA LEU A 32 -7.21 -0.98 -10.15
C LEU A 32 -6.65 0.44 -10.02
N LEU A 33 -6.14 0.77 -8.84
CA LEU A 33 -5.51 2.04 -8.55
C LEU A 33 -3.98 1.95 -8.70
N PRO A 34 -3.30 3.04 -9.10
CA PRO A 34 -1.83 3.09 -9.16
C PRO A 34 -1.13 2.78 -7.85
N THR A 35 -1.82 2.99 -6.72
CA THR A 35 -1.35 2.69 -5.36
C THR A 35 -1.38 1.20 -5.03
N GLY A 36 -1.98 0.36 -5.89
CA GLY A 36 -2.11 -1.08 -5.74
C GLY A 36 -3.46 -1.54 -5.17
N GLY A 37 -4.26 -0.64 -4.61
CA GLY A 37 -5.62 -0.97 -4.17
C GLY A 37 -6.55 -1.27 -5.36
N SER A 38 -7.64 -2.00 -5.10
CA SER A 38 -8.65 -2.31 -6.12
C SER A 38 -10.08 -2.13 -5.62
N TYR A 39 -10.97 -1.82 -6.54
CA TYR A 39 -12.42 -1.73 -6.33
C TYR A 39 -13.10 -2.80 -7.17
N ARG A 40 -13.51 -3.90 -6.54
CA ARG A 40 -14.31 -4.95 -7.17
C ARG A 40 -15.78 -4.58 -7.03
N ALA A 41 -16.45 -4.34 -8.15
CA ALA A 41 -17.78 -3.73 -8.14
C ALA A 41 -18.68 -4.19 -9.28
N HIS A 42 -19.98 -3.96 -9.07
CA HIS A 42 -21.01 -3.99 -10.09
C HIS A 42 -21.28 -2.56 -10.59
N TRP A 43 -21.29 -2.42 -11.91
CA TRP A 43 -21.47 -1.15 -12.61
C TRP A 43 -22.76 -1.17 -13.41
N ASP A 44 -23.48 -0.05 -13.45
CA ASP A 44 -24.59 0.16 -14.36
C ASP A 44 -24.38 1.47 -15.13
N ARG A 45 -24.02 1.36 -16.42
CA ARG A 45 -23.83 2.50 -17.33
C ARG A 45 -22.86 3.55 -16.77
N GLY A 46 -21.74 3.07 -16.24
CA GLY A 46 -20.68 3.89 -15.65
C GLY A 46 -20.89 4.21 -14.16
N VAL A 47 -22.04 3.89 -13.58
CA VAL A 47 -22.33 4.16 -12.17
C VAL A 47 -21.99 2.93 -11.32
N LEU A 48 -21.20 3.11 -10.26
CA LEU A 48 -20.93 2.07 -9.28
C LEU A 48 -22.19 1.83 -8.43
N THR A 49 -22.68 0.59 -8.39
CA THR A 49 -23.91 0.23 -7.65
C THR A 49 -23.60 -0.47 -6.34
N GLN A 50 -22.64 -1.40 -6.36
CA GLN A 50 -22.17 -2.15 -5.21
C GLN A 50 -20.70 -2.47 -5.42
N GLY A 51 -19.88 -2.41 -4.37
CA GLY A 51 -18.49 -2.79 -4.50
C GLY A 51 -17.78 -2.89 -3.16
N LYS A 52 -16.62 -3.51 -3.20
CA LYS A 52 -15.70 -3.60 -2.07
C LYS A 52 -14.35 -3.05 -2.49
N TYR A 53 -13.75 -2.30 -1.57
CA TYR A 53 -12.37 -1.88 -1.70
C TYR A 53 -11.45 -2.92 -1.09
N ALA A 54 -10.37 -3.26 -1.80
CA ALA A 54 -9.26 -4.02 -1.28
C ALA A 54 -8.00 -3.15 -1.30
N PHE A 55 -7.27 -3.12 -0.18
CA PHE A 55 -5.95 -2.51 -0.11
C PHE A 55 -4.94 -3.30 -0.96
N ALA A 56 -3.76 -2.73 -1.20
CA ALA A 56 -2.74 -3.32 -2.06
C ALA A 56 -2.22 -4.68 -1.55
N ASP A 57 -2.35 -4.94 -0.25
CA ASP A 57 -2.02 -6.22 0.40
C ASP A 57 -3.20 -7.21 0.42
N GLY A 58 -4.34 -6.83 -0.17
CA GLY A 58 -5.54 -7.65 -0.25
C GLY A 58 -6.46 -7.57 0.97
N LEU A 59 -6.17 -6.74 1.97
CA LEU A 59 -7.11 -6.47 3.06
C LEU A 59 -8.39 -5.88 2.47
N GLU A 60 -9.54 -6.49 2.72
CA GLU A 60 -10.82 -5.92 2.30
C GLU A 60 -11.30 -4.90 3.33
N PHE A 61 -11.70 -3.73 2.86
CA PHE A 61 -12.38 -2.75 3.70
C PHE A 61 -13.80 -3.22 4.01
N ASP A 62 -14.15 -3.18 5.29
CA ASP A 62 -15.48 -3.48 5.80
C ASP A 62 -15.87 -2.36 6.77
N GLU A 63 -16.96 -1.66 6.44
CA GLU A 63 -17.44 -0.52 7.22
C GLU A 63 -18.09 -0.92 8.55
N GLU A 64 -18.65 -2.13 8.62
CA GLU A 64 -19.34 -2.63 9.81
C GLU A 64 -18.39 -3.42 10.73
N LYS A 65 -17.39 -4.09 10.16
CA LYS A 65 -16.54 -5.07 10.85
C LYS A 65 -15.05 -4.88 10.53
N TRP A 66 -14.51 -3.74 10.95
CA TRP A 66 -13.08 -3.45 10.82
C TRP A 66 -12.28 -3.96 12.02
N TYR A 67 -11.42 -4.96 11.79
CA TYR A 67 -10.58 -5.57 12.85
C TYR A 67 -9.08 -5.25 12.71
N TYR A 68 -8.67 -4.60 11.61
CA TYR A 68 -7.26 -4.31 11.38
C TYR A 68 -6.84 -3.02 12.09
N CYS A 69 -5.76 -3.05 12.86
CA CYS A 69 -5.32 -1.90 13.66
C CYS A 69 -6.41 -1.35 14.62
N ASP A 70 -7.26 -2.23 15.17
CA ASP A 70 -8.30 -1.87 16.15
C ASP A 70 -7.76 -1.63 17.58
N GLY A 71 -6.45 -1.79 17.78
CA GLY A 71 -5.74 -1.65 19.05
C GLY A 71 -5.67 -2.92 19.89
N TYR A 72 -6.52 -3.92 19.61
CA TYR A 72 -6.47 -5.24 20.24
C TYR A 72 -5.49 -6.17 19.52
N ASP A 73 -5.59 -6.23 18.19
CA ASP A 73 -4.66 -6.97 17.36
C ASP A 73 -3.60 -6.04 16.75
N ARG A 74 -2.34 -6.32 17.06
CA ARG A 74 -1.18 -5.53 16.63
C ARG A 74 -0.42 -6.19 15.47
N ARG A 75 -0.91 -7.33 14.98
CA ARG A 75 -0.30 -8.07 13.87
C ARG A 75 -0.42 -7.28 12.58
N PHE A 76 0.59 -7.38 11.73
CA PHE A 76 0.45 -6.97 10.33
C PHE A 76 -0.57 -7.86 9.61
N TYR A 77 -1.25 -7.33 8.60
CA TYR A 77 -2.26 -8.11 7.87
C TYR A 77 -1.67 -9.38 7.26
N THR A 78 -0.44 -9.33 6.77
CA THR A 78 0.27 -10.52 6.28
C THR A 78 0.52 -11.58 7.37
N GLU A 79 0.76 -11.18 8.62
CA GLU A 79 0.89 -12.11 9.76
C GLU A 79 -0.46 -12.71 10.16
N ILE A 80 -1.55 -11.96 10.00
CA ILE A 80 -2.91 -12.49 10.18
C ILE A 80 -3.19 -13.59 9.14
N CYS A 81 -2.82 -13.35 7.88
CA CYS A 81 -3.05 -14.27 6.77
C CYS A 81 -2.12 -15.48 6.77
N SER A 82 -0.84 -15.29 7.11
CA SER A 82 0.22 -16.30 6.90
C SER A 82 0.76 -16.90 8.20
N GLY A 83 0.32 -16.38 9.35
CA GLY A 83 0.85 -16.73 10.66
C GLY A 83 2.17 -16.03 10.97
N PHE A 84 2.70 -16.33 12.16
CA PHE A 84 3.94 -15.72 12.65
C PHE A 84 5.18 -16.35 12.05
N LYS A 85 6.21 -15.53 11.89
CA LYS A 85 7.57 -15.99 11.65
C LYS A 85 8.14 -16.74 12.86
N PRO A 86 9.15 -17.61 12.65
CA PRO A 86 9.87 -18.24 13.74
C PRO A 86 10.44 -17.21 14.73
N PRO A 87 10.55 -17.57 16.02
CA PRO A 87 11.19 -16.73 17.02
C PRO A 87 12.58 -16.26 16.56
N GLY A 88 12.87 -14.97 16.79
CA GLY A 88 14.15 -14.35 16.41
C GLY A 88 14.16 -13.68 15.03
N ILE A 89 13.10 -13.83 14.22
CA ILE A 89 12.97 -13.16 12.92
C ILE A 89 11.65 -12.35 12.91
N PRO A 90 11.58 -11.20 13.61
CA PRO A 90 10.35 -10.40 13.63
C PRO A 90 10.05 -9.84 12.24
N GLN A 91 8.78 -9.77 11.89
CA GLN A 91 8.35 -8.98 10.73
C GLN A 91 8.39 -7.49 11.10
N LEU A 92 9.09 -6.69 10.30
CA LEU A 92 9.29 -5.26 10.59
C LEU A 92 8.21 -4.37 9.98
N THR A 93 7.70 -4.77 8.81
CA THR A 93 6.70 -4.02 8.06
C THR A 93 5.70 -5.00 7.48
N ASN A 94 4.49 -4.55 7.15
CA ASN A 94 3.48 -5.40 6.49
C ASN A 94 3.97 -6.02 5.17
N LEU A 95 4.94 -5.38 4.49
CA LEU A 95 5.66 -6.01 3.37
C LEU A 95 6.86 -6.81 3.89
N ASP A 96 6.99 -8.06 3.46
CA ASP A 96 8.13 -8.91 3.81
C ASP A 96 8.71 -9.59 2.55
N PRO A 97 10.02 -9.45 2.26
CA PRO A 97 11.00 -8.66 3.00
C PRO A 97 10.70 -7.14 2.95
N PRO A 98 11.10 -6.38 3.98
CA PRO A 98 10.89 -4.94 4.00
C PRO A 98 11.66 -4.24 2.88
N LYS A 99 11.18 -3.07 2.46
CA LYS A 99 11.86 -2.27 1.43
C LYS A 99 13.28 -1.90 1.89
N ILE A 100 14.24 -1.96 0.96
CA ILE A 100 15.60 -1.48 1.19
C ILE A 100 15.56 0.04 1.16
N ILE A 101 16.00 0.66 2.26
CA ILE A 101 16.04 2.11 2.37
C ILE A 101 17.38 2.60 1.80
N PRO A 102 17.40 3.60 0.90
CA PRO A 102 18.65 4.19 0.42
C PRO A 102 19.54 4.69 1.55
N GLU A 103 20.86 4.63 1.37
CA GLU A 103 21.81 5.05 2.39
C GLU A 103 21.56 6.50 2.86
N GLY A 104 21.62 6.72 4.17
CA GLY A 104 21.35 8.03 4.78
C GLY A 104 19.89 8.48 4.72
N CYS A 105 18.97 7.66 4.21
CA CYS A 105 17.55 7.97 4.11
C CYS A 105 16.69 7.24 5.15
N TYR A 106 15.43 7.68 5.23
CA TYR A 106 14.39 7.17 6.11
C TYR A 106 13.21 6.67 5.28
N ASP A 107 12.47 5.68 5.79
CA ASP A 107 11.22 5.21 5.18
C ASP A 107 10.02 5.80 5.92
N CYS A 108 9.27 6.65 5.23
CA CYS A 108 8.14 7.41 5.76
C CYS A 108 6.79 6.68 5.60
N GLY A 109 6.78 5.48 5.00
CA GLY A 109 5.57 4.72 4.69
C GLY A 109 4.91 5.06 3.35
N ASP A 110 5.17 6.25 2.82
CA ASP A 110 4.76 6.70 1.48
C ASP A 110 5.95 6.97 0.54
N GLY A 111 7.18 6.88 1.04
CA GLY A 111 8.39 7.20 0.30
C GLY A 111 9.66 7.19 1.14
N PHE A 112 10.76 7.57 0.49
CA PHE A 112 12.06 7.75 1.12
C PHE A 112 12.35 9.22 1.36
N TYR A 113 12.72 9.55 2.60
CA TYR A 113 13.13 10.89 3.01
C TYR A 113 14.64 11.02 3.13
N ASN A 114 15.19 12.08 2.55
CA ASN A 114 16.60 12.44 2.71
C ASN A 114 16.76 13.68 3.60
N PRO A 115 17.38 13.55 4.79
CA PRO A 115 17.50 14.65 5.75
C PRO A 115 18.40 15.80 5.28
N LYS A 116 19.32 15.54 4.34
CA LYS A 116 20.24 16.56 3.81
C LYS A 116 19.53 17.48 2.80
N THR A 117 18.65 16.91 1.98
CA THR A 117 17.93 17.67 0.95
C THR A 117 16.55 18.13 1.39
N ARG A 118 16.02 17.61 2.51
CA ARG A 118 14.64 17.81 2.98
C ARG A 118 13.57 17.30 2.01
N ILE A 119 13.90 16.36 1.12
CA ILE A 119 12.97 15.86 0.09
C ILE A 119 12.47 14.47 0.45
N VAL A 120 11.17 14.26 0.26
CA VAL A 120 10.53 12.94 0.21
C VAL A 120 10.28 12.58 -1.26
N VAL A 121 10.76 11.40 -1.66
CA VAL A 121 10.45 10.79 -2.96
C VAL A 121 9.64 9.52 -2.77
N ASP A 122 8.77 9.16 -3.71
CA ASP A 122 8.07 7.88 -3.67
C ASP A 122 9.04 6.69 -3.81
N TYR A 123 8.51 5.47 -3.67
CA TYR A 123 9.31 4.26 -3.83
C TYR A 123 9.83 4.00 -5.27
N LYS A 124 9.45 4.84 -6.24
CA LYS A 124 9.98 4.87 -7.62
C LYS A 124 10.92 6.07 -7.84
N HIS A 125 11.34 6.74 -6.77
CA HIS A 125 12.20 7.94 -6.78
C HIS A 125 11.61 9.17 -7.48
N LYS A 126 10.28 9.26 -7.59
CA LYS A 126 9.60 10.48 -8.05
C LYS A 126 9.39 11.43 -6.88
N PHE A 127 9.60 12.72 -7.11
CA PHE A 127 9.37 13.76 -6.11
C PHE A 127 7.93 13.71 -5.58
N LEU A 128 7.77 13.74 -4.25
CA LEU A 128 6.49 13.88 -3.58
C LEU A 128 6.35 15.26 -2.94
N ARG A 129 7.27 15.61 -2.03
CA ARG A 129 7.20 16.86 -1.26
C ARG A 129 8.55 17.26 -0.66
N ASN A 130 8.64 18.52 -0.23
CA ASN A 130 9.66 18.98 0.71
C ASN A 130 9.09 18.89 2.13
N ALA A 131 9.84 18.30 3.05
CA ALA A 131 9.45 18.23 4.45
C ALA A 131 9.68 19.59 5.13
N ASP A 132 8.66 20.06 5.85
CA ASP A 132 8.82 21.20 6.76
C ASP A 132 9.59 20.78 8.03
N ASN A 133 9.77 21.72 8.97
CA ASN A 133 10.53 21.44 10.19
C ASN A 133 9.83 20.42 11.10
N ASP A 134 8.50 20.44 11.19
CA ASP A 134 7.76 19.54 12.07
C ASP A 134 7.77 18.12 11.53
N GLU A 135 7.54 17.94 10.22
CA GLU A 135 7.67 16.66 9.53
C GLU A 135 9.12 16.16 9.61
N HIS A 136 10.11 17.05 9.42
CA HIS A 136 11.50 16.66 9.54
C HIS A 136 11.82 16.05 10.92
N GLU A 137 11.49 16.76 11.99
CA GLU A 137 11.75 16.31 13.36
C GLU A 137 10.98 15.02 13.68
N TRP A 138 9.74 14.92 13.17
CA TRP A 138 8.96 13.70 13.32
C TRP A 138 9.64 12.52 12.63
N ILE A 139 10.01 12.65 11.34
CA ILE A 139 10.66 11.58 10.57
C ILE A 139 11.96 11.11 11.24
N LEU A 140 12.82 12.05 11.68
CA LEU A 140 14.08 11.69 12.34
C LEU A 140 13.86 10.85 13.61
N ARG A 141 12.77 11.14 14.33
CA ARG A 141 12.44 10.51 15.61
C ARG A 141 11.73 9.16 15.45
N THR A 142 10.85 9.02 14.45
CA THR A 142 9.88 7.92 14.41
C THR A 142 10.04 6.95 13.25
N CYS A 143 10.64 7.38 12.12
CA CYS A 143 10.71 6.56 10.91
C CYS A 143 11.89 5.57 10.95
N ARG A 144 11.70 4.46 10.25
CA ARG A 144 12.74 3.43 10.05
C ARG A 144 13.90 4.00 9.24
N LYS A 145 15.13 3.66 9.63
CA LYS A 145 16.35 4.24 9.06
C LYS A 145 17.14 3.20 8.28
N ALA A 146 17.86 3.63 7.24
CA ALA A 146 18.65 2.71 6.40
C ALA A 146 19.73 1.92 7.16
N TRP A 147 20.25 2.47 8.25
CA TRP A 147 21.31 1.86 9.06
C TRP A 147 20.78 1.13 10.31
N GLU A 148 19.47 1.13 10.55
CA GLU A 148 18.89 0.27 11.58
C GLU A 148 18.84 -1.15 11.02
N MET A 149 19.89 -1.93 11.32
CA MET A 149 19.91 -3.35 11.00
C MET A 149 18.72 -4.03 11.69
N THR A 150 18.03 -4.89 10.94
CA THR A 150 17.37 -6.07 11.50
C THR A 150 18.36 -6.71 12.46
N THR A 151 18.13 -6.68 13.76
CA THR A 151 18.96 -7.44 14.69
C THR A 151 18.85 -8.90 14.26
N GLU A 152 19.83 -9.39 13.50
CA GLU A 152 20.03 -10.82 13.31
C GLU A 152 20.27 -11.37 14.70
N HIS A 153 19.26 -12.03 15.25
CA HIS A 153 19.43 -12.78 16.48
C HIS A 153 20.37 -13.93 16.17
N LYS A 154 21.67 -13.74 16.41
CA LYS A 154 22.62 -14.85 16.48
C LYS A 154 22.37 -15.55 17.81
N PRO A 155 21.80 -16.77 17.84
CA PRO A 155 21.73 -17.52 19.08
C PRO A 155 23.14 -17.62 19.65
N LYS A 156 23.28 -17.35 20.95
CA LYS A 156 24.54 -17.61 21.64
C LYS A 156 24.81 -19.13 21.60
N PRO A 157 26.07 -19.56 21.39
CA PRO A 157 26.44 -20.96 21.37
C PRO A 157 26.09 -21.67 22.68
#